data_AF-A0A023GEI3-F1
#
_entry.id   AF-A0A023GEI3-F1
#
_cell.length_a   1.000
_cell.length_b   1.000
_cell.length_c   1.000
_cell.angle_alpha   90.00
_cell.angle_beta   90.00
_cell.angle_gamma   90.00
#
_symmetry.space_group_name_H-M   'P 1'
#
loop_
_entity.id
_entity.type
_entity.pdbx_description
1 polymer ?
#
loop_
_entity_poly.entity_id
_entity_poly.type
_entity_poly.pdbx_seq_one_letter_code
_entity_poly.pdbx_strand_id
1 'polypeptide(L)'
;MGVPPCVAYFASLLLICGSANLPTHQAVVYPELFKGRDDEGPRVLKITDDLTLNLEQGSDLHEEFFLRTYRQGVPQHRYYNVEALQEDLYHDSKRLAAVFLSEEDGALKVEGVVGPNLKIKPVVGTERSAEGRHPHLLEPIDDSDSDRFYGKMPENTPVQVSARNKGFDASTYTVQLVTPELFVVVDSYFREGFEQLSDMMKYLLILFRVVNIRYRGVDHPKVQLIFRGVEVSTRKQDDIYYSYLSYTAEIDGLKSLYNIVDYVEKRMTHTRIMT
;
A
#
# COMPACT_ATOMS: atom_id res chain seq x y z
N MET A 1 -55.97 -12.01 -24.76
CA MET A 1 -55.04 -11.84 -23.63
C MET A 1 -54.30 -13.17 -23.45
N GLY A 2 -52.99 -13.34 -23.53
CA GLY A 2 -51.84 -12.50 -23.89
C GLY A 2 -50.68 -13.48 -24.19
N VAL A 3 -49.75 -13.04 -25.04
CA VAL A 3 -48.62 -13.77 -25.66
C VAL A 3 -47.59 -14.25 -24.60
N PRO A 4 -46.79 -15.31 -24.88
CA PRO A 4 -46.05 -16.16 -23.92
C PRO A 4 -44.59 -15.67 -23.76
N PRO A 5 -43.59 -16.57 -23.85
CA PRO A 5 -42.88 -17.35 -22.81
C PRO A 5 -41.73 -16.52 -22.16
N CYS A 6 -40.92 -17.09 -21.25
CA CYS A 6 -39.50 -16.72 -21.01
C CYS A 6 -39.04 -17.15 -19.61
N VAL A 7 -38.24 -18.22 -19.51
CA VAL A 7 -36.98 -18.15 -18.76
C VAL A 7 -35.98 -18.97 -19.56
N ALA A 8 -35.45 -18.35 -20.61
CA ALA A 8 -34.26 -18.81 -21.29
C ALA A 8 -33.09 -17.96 -20.77
N TYR A 9 -31.94 -18.61 -20.58
CA TYR A 9 -30.61 -18.04 -20.47
C TYR A 9 -30.34 -17.06 -19.32
N PHE A 10 -29.60 -17.53 -18.32
CA PHE A 10 -28.43 -16.77 -17.88
C PHE A 10 -27.19 -17.57 -18.24
N ALA A 11 -26.70 -17.25 -19.44
CA ALA A 11 -25.42 -17.70 -19.94
C ALA A 11 -24.31 -17.19 -19.02
N SER A 12 -23.39 -18.11 -18.76
CA SER A 12 -22.01 -17.89 -18.33
C SER A 12 -21.46 -16.52 -18.72
N LEU A 13 -21.27 -15.64 -17.74
CA LEU A 13 -20.30 -14.55 -17.85
C LEU A 13 -18.97 -15.07 -17.31
N LEU A 14 -18.31 -15.95 -18.08
CA LEU A 14 -16.86 -16.09 -17.98
C LEU A 14 -16.30 -14.78 -18.53
N LEU A 15 -16.08 -13.81 -17.64
CA LEU A 15 -15.21 -12.69 -17.93
C LEU A 15 -13.83 -13.30 -18.20
N ILE A 16 -13.50 -13.34 -19.48
CA ILE A 16 -12.16 -13.56 -20.01
C ILE A 16 -11.33 -12.40 -19.46
N CYS A 17 -10.84 -12.55 -18.23
CA CYS A 17 -9.58 -11.92 -17.88
C CYS A 17 -8.57 -12.59 -18.81
N GLY A 18 -8.20 -11.88 -19.87
CA GLY A 18 -7.01 -12.23 -20.62
C GLY A 18 -5.89 -12.37 -19.60
N SER A 19 -5.49 -13.61 -19.34
CA SER A 19 -4.25 -13.90 -18.63
C SER A 19 -3.15 -13.37 -19.54
N ALA A 20 -2.83 -12.08 -19.41
CA ALA A 20 -1.50 -11.63 -19.73
C ALA A 20 -0.60 -12.60 -18.94
N ASN A 21 0.24 -13.35 -19.64
CA ASN A 21 1.23 -14.22 -19.01
C ASN A 21 2.20 -13.30 -18.28
N LEU A 22 1.82 -12.90 -17.07
CA LEU A 22 2.65 -12.10 -16.20
C LEU A 22 3.87 -12.95 -15.86
N PRO A 23 5.09 -12.40 -16.00
CA PRO A 23 6.30 -13.18 -15.82
C PRO A 23 6.31 -13.83 -14.42
N THR A 24 6.33 -15.16 -14.41
CA THR A 24 6.49 -15.99 -13.19
C THR A 24 7.93 -16.00 -12.69
N HIS A 25 8.85 -15.38 -13.43
CA HIS A 25 10.27 -15.27 -13.12
C HIS A 25 10.72 -13.82 -13.21
N GLN A 26 11.80 -13.50 -12.49
CA GLN A 26 12.46 -12.20 -12.57
C GLN A 26 12.89 -11.91 -14.02
N ALA A 27 12.70 -10.67 -14.48
CA ALA A 27 13.08 -10.22 -15.80
C ALA A 27 13.69 -8.81 -15.74
N VAL A 28 14.72 -8.57 -16.56
CA VAL A 28 15.22 -7.22 -16.80
C VAL A 28 14.43 -6.61 -17.97
N VAL A 29 13.85 -5.44 -17.74
CA VAL A 29 12.99 -4.71 -18.69
C VAL A 29 13.47 -3.28 -18.86
N TYR A 30 12.98 -2.60 -19.89
CA TYR A 30 13.34 -1.21 -20.22
C TYR A 30 12.07 -0.40 -20.46
N PRO A 31 11.43 0.11 -19.40
CA PRO A 31 10.15 0.81 -19.51
C PRO A 31 10.22 2.08 -20.36
N GLU A 32 9.13 2.36 -21.06
CA GLU A 32 8.96 3.55 -21.89
C GLU A 32 7.72 4.32 -21.47
N LEU A 33 7.86 5.63 -21.31
CA LEU A 33 6.75 6.53 -20.99
C LEU A 33 6.33 7.31 -22.23
N PHE A 34 5.10 7.07 -22.68
CA PHE A 34 4.46 7.82 -23.75
C PHE A 34 3.55 8.89 -23.13
N LYS A 35 3.77 10.15 -23.50
CA LYS A 35 2.98 11.29 -23.05
C LYS A 35 2.07 11.77 -24.18
N GLY A 36 0.84 12.16 -23.84
CA GLY A 36 -0.04 12.91 -24.73
C GLY A 36 0.58 14.23 -25.18
N ARG A 37 -0.05 14.89 -26.17
CA ARG A 37 0.44 16.16 -26.73
C ARG A 37 0.31 17.35 -25.77
N ASP A 38 -0.55 17.22 -24.76
CA ASP A 38 -0.78 18.20 -23.71
C ASP A 38 -0.15 17.72 -22.40
N ASP A 39 0.23 18.63 -21.49
CA ASP A 39 0.89 18.28 -20.21
C ASP A 39 0.00 17.43 -19.29
N GLU A 40 -1.32 17.62 -19.39
CA GLU A 40 -2.38 16.82 -18.76
C GLU A 40 -2.85 15.64 -19.62
N GLY A 41 -2.21 15.41 -20.77
CA GLY A 41 -2.55 14.34 -21.69
C GLY A 41 -2.33 12.95 -21.07
N PRO A 42 -2.96 11.91 -21.64
CA PRO A 42 -2.82 10.55 -21.13
C PRO A 42 -1.35 10.14 -21.08
N ARG A 43 -0.96 9.52 -19.98
CA ARG A 43 0.37 8.95 -19.78
C ARG A 43 0.28 7.45 -19.83
N VAL A 44 1.02 6.83 -20.74
CA VAL A 44 1.03 5.38 -20.92
C VAL A 44 2.43 4.88 -20.64
N LEU A 45 2.56 4.01 -19.65
CA LEU A 45 3.82 3.36 -19.31
C LEU A 45 3.83 1.95 -19.88
N LYS A 46 4.66 1.73 -20.91
CA LYS A 46 4.91 0.39 -21.45
C LYS A 46 6.09 -0.22 -20.69
N ILE A 47 5.86 -1.33 -19.99
CA ILE A 47 6.90 -2.06 -19.25
C ILE A 47 7.40 -3.25 -20.08
N THR A 48 6.47 -3.99 -20.68
CA THR A 48 6.71 -5.06 -21.65
C THR A 48 5.66 -4.97 -22.76
N ASP A 49 5.71 -5.84 -23.76
CA ASP A 49 4.67 -5.91 -24.80
C ASP A 49 3.29 -6.29 -24.23
N ASP A 50 3.26 -7.08 -23.14
CA ASP A 50 2.01 -7.54 -22.50
C ASP A 50 1.62 -6.73 -21.26
N LEU A 51 2.53 -5.91 -20.72
CA LEU A 51 2.32 -5.11 -19.53
C LEU A 51 2.45 -3.62 -19.84
N THR A 52 1.29 -2.97 -19.91
CA THR A 52 1.16 -1.52 -20.08
C THR A 52 0.20 -0.96 -19.04
N LEU A 53 0.55 0.19 -18.46
CA LEU A 53 -0.25 0.93 -17.48
C LEU A 53 -0.77 2.23 -18.10
N ASN A 54 -2.05 2.54 -17.86
CA ASN A 54 -2.62 3.85 -18.14
C ASN A 54 -2.58 4.65 -16.85
N LEU A 55 -1.72 5.66 -16.83
CA LEU A 55 -1.34 6.35 -15.61
C LEU A 55 -2.27 7.52 -15.31
N GLU A 56 -2.83 7.50 -14.11
CA GLU A 56 -3.62 8.56 -13.51
C GLU A 56 -2.90 9.08 -12.26
N GLN A 57 -2.93 10.40 -12.02
CA GLN A 57 -2.52 10.97 -10.73
C GLN A 57 -3.68 10.90 -9.74
N GLY A 58 -3.37 10.66 -8.48
CA GLY A 58 -4.35 10.69 -7.40
C GLY A 58 -4.05 11.81 -6.41
N SER A 59 -5.09 12.30 -5.73
CA SER A 59 -4.98 13.39 -4.74
C SER A 59 -5.50 13.00 -3.36
N ASP A 60 -5.44 11.71 -3.02
CA ASP A 60 -6.11 11.16 -1.82
C ASP A 60 -5.28 11.24 -0.53
N LEU A 61 -4.11 11.88 -0.56
CA LEU A 61 -3.29 12.08 0.64
C LEU A 61 -3.84 13.26 1.45
N HIS A 62 -3.91 13.12 2.77
CA HIS A 62 -4.47 14.15 3.63
C HIS A 62 -3.59 15.42 3.64
N GLU A 63 -4.19 16.62 3.57
CA GLU A 63 -3.48 17.91 3.48
C GLU A 63 -2.44 18.12 4.59
N GLU A 64 -2.77 17.71 5.82
CA GLU A 64 -1.86 17.78 6.97
C GLU A 64 -0.97 16.53 7.14
N PHE A 65 -0.64 15.83 6.06
CA PHE A 65 0.21 14.65 6.15
C PHE A 65 1.56 14.99 6.79
N PHE A 66 1.96 14.20 7.80
CA PHE A 66 3.17 14.48 8.55
C PHE A 66 4.01 13.24 8.84
N LEU A 67 5.30 13.47 9.05
CA LEU A 67 6.23 12.51 9.59
C LEU A 67 6.66 12.95 11.00
N ARG A 68 6.56 12.01 11.95
CA ARG A 68 7.09 12.13 13.30
C ARG A 68 8.40 11.36 13.42
N THR A 69 9.45 12.05 13.81
CA THR A 69 10.76 11.47 14.17
C THR A 69 11.16 11.94 15.56
N TYR A 70 12.31 11.50 16.09
CA TYR A 70 12.76 11.85 17.43
C TYR A 70 14.20 12.33 17.42
N ARG A 71 14.46 13.45 18.11
CA ARG A 71 15.80 13.95 18.39
C ARG A 71 15.99 14.03 19.90
N GLN A 72 16.94 13.27 20.44
CA GLN A 72 17.20 13.20 21.88
C GLN A 72 15.94 12.89 22.73
N GLY A 73 15.06 12.04 22.19
CA GLY A 73 13.79 11.65 22.86
C GLY A 73 12.64 12.65 22.66
N VAL A 74 12.88 13.82 22.05
CA VAL A 74 11.85 14.82 21.77
C VAL A 74 11.23 14.58 20.39
N PRO A 75 9.90 14.50 20.27
CA PRO A 75 9.23 14.33 18.97
C PRO A 75 9.44 15.56 18.08
N GLN A 76 9.72 15.32 16.80
CA GLN A 76 9.85 16.31 15.74
C GLN A 76 8.83 16.00 14.66
N HIS A 77 7.94 16.95 14.37
CA HIS A 77 6.90 16.82 13.36
C HIS A 77 7.33 17.58 12.10
N ARG A 78 7.38 16.88 10.96
CA ARG A 78 7.59 17.46 9.64
C ARG A 78 6.31 17.28 8.82
N TYR A 79 5.62 18.38 8.55
CA TYR A 79 4.50 18.42 7.61
C TYR A 79 5.04 18.49 6.18
N TYR A 80 4.41 17.78 5.27
CA TYR A 80 4.78 17.76 3.86
C TYR A 80 3.90 18.68 3.03
N ASN A 81 4.46 19.25 1.97
CA ASN A 81 3.65 19.69 0.85
C ASN A 81 3.14 18.43 0.14
N VAL A 82 1.83 18.16 0.28
CA VAL A 82 1.18 16.96 -0.25
C VAL A 82 1.20 16.91 -1.77
N GLU A 83 1.02 18.06 -2.44
CA GLU A 83 1.07 18.15 -3.90
C GLU A 83 2.44 17.70 -4.41
N ALA A 84 3.51 18.28 -3.88
CA ALA A 84 4.88 17.90 -4.23
C ALA A 84 5.21 16.45 -3.84
N LEU A 85 4.62 15.94 -2.75
CA LEU A 85 4.86 14.57 -2.28
C LEU A 85 4.24 13.50 -3.20
N GLN A 86 3.16 13.84 -3.91
CA GLN A 86 2.44 12.91 -4.79
C GLN A 86 2.54 13.25 -6.28
N GLU A 87 3.25 14.32 -6.65
CA GLU A 87 3.42 14.79 -8.03
C GLU A 87 3.87 13.67 -8.98
N ASP A 88 4.83 12.86 -8.53
CA ASP A 88 5.40 11.77 -9.30
C ASP A 88 4.74 10.41 -9.07
N LEU A 89 3.67 10.36 -8.25
CA LEU A 89 2.95 9.13 -7.91
C LEU A 89 1.75 8.94 -8.84
N TYR A 90 1.83 7.89 -9.66
CA TYR A 90 0.79 7.51 -10.60
C TYR A 90 0.19 6.16 -10.22
N HIS A 91 -1.02 5.90 -10.73
CA HIS A 91 -1.69 4.62 -10.56
C HIS A 91 -2.47 4.20 -11.80
N ASP A 92 -2.72 2.90 -11.93
CA ASP A 92 -3.70 2.32 -12.86
C ASP A 92 -4.60 1.40 -12.04
N SER A 93 -5.83 1.87 -11.80
CA SER A 93 -6.79 1.16 -10.96
C SER A 93 -7.21 -0.18 -11.54
N LYS A 94 -7.25 -0.32 -12.88
CA LYS A 94 -7.63 -1.58 -13.55
C LYS A 94 -6.54 -2.61 -13.44
N ARG A 95 -5.28 -2.18 -13.40
CA ARG A 95 -4.10 -3.04 -13.25
C ARG A 95 -3.71 -3.29 -11.79
N LEU A 96 -4.41 -2.67 -10.82
CA LEU A 96 -4.05 -2.70 -9.39
C LEU A 96 -2.61 -2.20 -9.15
N ALA A 97 -2.20 -1.19 -9.93
CA ALA A 97 -0.83 -0.71 -9.99
C ALA A 97 -0.70 0.70 -9.40
N ALA A 98 0.43 0.96 -8.75
CA ALA A 98 0.87 2.30 -8.38
C ALA A 98 2.40 2.39 -8.46
N VAL A 99 2.89 3.45 -9.11
CA VAL A 99 4.32 3.64 -9.38
C VAL A 99 4.73 5.09 -9.15
N PHE A 100 5.94 5.27 -8.62
CA PHE A 100 6.65 6.53 -8.72
C PHE A 100 7.42 6.57 -10.04
N LEU A 101 7.31 7.69 -10.75
CA LEU A 101 8.10 7.98 -11.94
C LEU A 101 9.07 9.12 -11.64
N SER A 102 10.35 8.91 -11.90
CA SER A 102 11.33 10.01 -11.82
C SER A 102 12.29 9.94 -13.00
N GLU A 103 13.05 11.00 -13.20
CA GLU A 103 14.07 11.07 -14.24
C GLU A 103 15.42 11.36 -13.61
N GLU A 104 16.44 10.59 -13.99
CA GLU A 104 17.81 10.79 -13.53
C GLU A 104 18.76 10.61 -14.70
N ASP A 105 19.62 11.60 -14.93
CA ASP A 105 20.56 11.64 -16.05
C ASP A 105 19.88 11.35 -17.41
N GLY A 106 18.73 11.98 -17.62
CA GLY A 106 17.94 11.91 -18.86
C GLY A 106 17.25 10.56 -19.11
N ALA A 107 17.13 9.70 -18.10
CA ALA A 107 16.51 8.40 -18.27
C ALA A 107 15.50 8.07 -17.16
N LEU A 108 14.42 7.42 -17.58
CA LEU A 108 13.25 7.12 -16.76
C LEU A 108 13.58 6.09 -15.68
N LYS A 109 13.20 6.41 -14.44
CA LYS A 109 13.15 5.48 -13.30
C LYS A 109 11.69 5.22 -12.95
N VAL A 110 11.40 3.96 -12.68
CA VAL A 110 10.06 3.46 -12.36
C VAL A 110 10.21 2.57 -11.14
N GLU A 111 9.48 2.88 -10.10
CA GLU A 111 9.49 2.09 -8.87
C GLU A 111 8.06 1.89 -8.37
N GLY A 112 7.71 0.66 -8.00
CA GLY A 112 6.45 0.37 -7.34
C GLY A 112 5.80 -0.94 -7.77
N VAL A 113 4.47 -0.98 -7.68
CA VAL A 113 3.65 -2.15 -7.98
C VAL A 113 3.01 -1.97 -9.35
N VAL A 114 3.22 -2.93 -10.24
CA VAL A 114 2.80 -2.85 -11.65
C VAL A 114 1.72 -3.85 -12.02
N GLY A 115 1.21 -4.57 -11.03
CA GLY A 115 0.17 -5.58 -11.19
C GLY A 115 -0.23 -6.16 -9.84
N PRO A 116 -1.17 -7.13 -9.82
CA PRO A 116 -1.60 -7.77 -8.59
C PRO A 116 -0.45 -8.31 -7.74
N ASN A 117 0.51 -9.00 -8.37
CA ASN A 117 1.63 -9.70 -7.72
C ASN A 117 2.99 -9.37 -8.36
N LEU A 118 3.14 -8.19 -8.97
CA LEU A 118 4.40 -7.79 -9.62
C LEU A 118 4.85 -6.42 -9.13
N LYS A 119 6.16 -6.30 -8.91
CA LYS A 119 6.84 -5.04 -8.60
C LYS A 119 7.95 -4.77 -9.59
N ILE A 120 8.26 -3.49 -9.76
CA ILE A 120 9.35 -2.99 -10.59
C ILE A 120 10.26 -2.09 -9.77
N LYS A 121 11.56 -2.16 -10.02
CA LYS A 121 12.54 -1.22 -9.46
C LYS A 121 13.70 -1.01 -10.43
N PRO A 122 14.37 0.17 -10.41
CA PRO A 122 15.58 0.38 -11.19
C PRO A 122 16.70 -0.59 -10.77
N VAL A 123 17.52 -1.03 -11.73
CA VAL A 123 18.75 -1.78 -11.43
C VAL A 123 19.93 -0.81 -11.38
N VAL A 124 20.56 -0.69 -10.21
CA VAL A 124 21.71 0.20 -10.01
C VAL A 124 22.99 -0.46 -10.54
N GLY A 125 23.86 0.33 -11.19
CA GLY A 125 25.22 -0.10 -11.56
C GLY A 125 25.32 -1.01 -12.80
N THR A 126 24.23 -1.18 -13.56
CA THR A 126 24.24 -1.91 -14.84
C THR A 126 24.34 -0.95 -16.01
N GLU A 127 24.94 -1.41 -17.12
CA GLU A 127 25.02 -0.61 -18.35
C GLU A 127 23.63 -0.26 -18.90
N ARG A 128 23.52 0.94 -19.47
CA ARG A 128 22.32 1.39 -20.17
C ARG A 128 22.12 0.59 -21.46
N SER A 129 20.90 0.54 -21.97
CA SER A 129 20.65 0.00 -23.30
C SER A 129 21.37 0.83 -24.38
N ALA A 130 21.47 0.29 -25.60
CA ALA A 130 22.02 1.02 -26.75
C ALA A 130 21.29 2.35 -27.03
N GLU A 131 20.03 2.46 -26.59
CA GLU A 131 19.20 3.67 -26.69
C GLU A 131 19.25 4.56 -25.44
N GLY A 132 20.17 4.27 -24.51
CA GLY A 132 20.35 5.06 -23.28
C GLY A 132 19.33 4.79 -22.17
N ARG A 133 18.52 3.73 -22.30
CA ARG A 133 17.47 3.38 -21.31
C ARG A 133 18.07 2.70 -20.10
N HIS A 134 17.56 3.02 -18.91
CA HIS A 134 17.93 2.32 -17.68
C HIS A 134 17.24 0.96 -17.59
N PRO A 135 17.95 -0.09 -17.16
CA PRO A 135 17.35 -1.38 -16.87
C PRO A 135 16.55 -1.35 -15.57
N HIS A 136 15.43 -2.07 -15.56
CA HIS A 136 14.59 -2.28 -14.37
C HIS A 136 14.40 -3.76 -14.14
N LEU A 137 14.37 -4.15 -12.86
CA LEU A 137 14.02 -5.50 -12.46
C LEU A 137 12.51 -5.57 -12.27
N LEU A 138 11.86 -6.38 -13.09
CA LEU A 138 10.47 -6.79 -12.94
C LEU A 138 10.45 -8.15 -12.22
N GLU A 139 9.81 -8.21 -11.07
CA GLU A 139 9.80 -9.44 -10.26
C GLU A 139 8.45 -9.67 -9.56
N PRO A 140 8.11 -10.93 -9.27
CA PRO A 140 7.01 -11.24 -8.36
C PRO A 140 7.18 -10.56 -7.01
N ILE A 141 6.07 -10.14 -6.43
CA ILE A 141 6.02 -9.82 -5.00
C ILE A 141 6.02 -11.17 -4.28
N ASP A 142 7.10 -11.44 -3.54
CA ASP A 142 7.29 -12.72 -2.85
C ASP A 142 6.40 -12.78 -1.58
N ASP A 143 5.67 -13.90 -1.43
CA ASP A 143 4.86 -14.24 -0.25
C ASP A 143 5.61 -15.18 0.73
N SER A 144 6.87 -15.51 0.44
CA SER A 144 7.64 -16.55 1.14
C SER A 144 7.92 -16.31 2.63
N ASP A 145 7.73 -15.10 3.15
CA ASP A 145 7.92 -14.77 4.57
C ASP A 145 6.67 -15.00 5.45
N SER A 146 5.54 -15.45 4.88
CA SER A 146 4.34 -15.75 5.66
C SER A 146 4.52 -16.86 6.72
N ASP A 147 5.54 -17.72 6.56
CA ASP A 147 5.85 -18.81 7.50
C ASP A 147 6.75 -18.40 8.68
N ARG A 148 7.28 -17.16 8.70
CA ARG A 148 8.28 -16.73 9.71
C ARG A 148 7.73 -15.93 10.89
N PHE A 149 6.42 -15.69 10.94
CA PHE A 149 5.81 -14.96 12.05
C PHE A 149 5.14 -15.92 13.03
N TYR A 150 5.73 -16.05 14.23
CA TYR A 150 5.08 -16.72 15.35
C TYR A 150 4.03 -15.79 15.96
N GLY A 151 2.86 -15.82 15.36
CA GLY A 151 1.66 -15.16 15.87
C GLY A 151 0.50 -16.04 15.48
N LYS A 152 0.02 -16.89 16.39
CA LYS A 152 -1.34 -17.39 16.25
C LYS A 152 -2.22 -16.13 16.21
N MET A 153 -2.81 -15.83 15.05
CA MET A 153 -4.01 -15.02 15.01
C MET A 153 -4.89 -15.54 16.16
N PRO A 154 -5.46 -14.67 17.01
CA PRO A 154 -6.39 -15.14 18.03
C PRO A 154 -7.31 -16.12 17.33
N GLU A 155 -7.43 -17.35 17.88
CA GLU A 155 -8.29 -18.35 17.29
C GLU A 155 -9.57 -17.62 16.92
N ASN A 156 -9.98 -17.73 15.64
CA ASN A 156 -11.30 -17.33 15.20
C ASN A 156 -12.26 -18.16 16.05
N THR A 157 -12.48 -17.74 17.28
CA THR A 157 -13.65 -18.10 18.04
C THR A 157 -14.66 -17.27 17.29
N PRO A 158 -15.45 -17.84 16.37
CA PRO A 158 -16.55 -17.09 15.83
C PRO A 158 -17.29 -16.59 17.06
N VAL A 159 -17.31 -15.27 17.25
CA VAL A 159 -18.25 -14.70 18.21
C VAL A 159 -19.56 -15.32 17.79
N GLN A 160 -20.11 -16.18 18.64
CA GLN A 160 -21.39 -16.82 18.36
C GLN A 160 -22.42 -15.69 18.43
N VAL A 161 -22.55 -14.96 17.33
CA VAL A 161 -23.57 -13.95 17.15
C VAL A 161 -24.86 -14.72 17.01
N SER A 162 -25.46 -15.07 18.15
CA SER A 162 -26.78 -15.65 18.16
C SER A 162 -27.73 -14.60 17.57
N ALA A 163 -28.68 -15.02 16.73
CA ALA A 163 -29.76 -14.16 16.25
C ALA A 163 -30.62 -13.54 17.37
N ARG A 164 -30.33 -13.85 18.64
CA ARG A 164 -30.95 -13.31 19.86
C ARG A 164 -30.11 -12.26 20.58
N ASN A 165 -28.93 -11.87 20.06
CA ASN A 165 -28.26 -10.67 20.56
C ASN A 165 -29.13 -9.45 20.22
N LYS A 166 -29.82 -8.91 21.25
CA LYS A 166 -30.69 -7.72 21.21
C LYS A 166 -29.95 -6.40 20.88
N GLY A 167 -28.80 -6.47 20.21
CA GLY A 167 -28.02 -5.33 19.73
C GLY A 167 -27.72 -5.39 18.23
N PHE A 168 -28.27 -6.35 17.49
CA PHE A 168 -28.19 -6.36 16.02
C PHE A 168 -29.16 -5.32 15.46
N ASP A 169 -28.68 -4.09 15.31
CA ASP A 169 -29.38 -3.03 14.59
C ASP A 169 -28.91 -3.03 13.13
N ALA A 170 -29.74 -3.57 12.25
CA ALA A 170 -29.47 -3.59 10.81
C ALA A 170 -29.25 -2.18 10.24
N SER A 171 -29.76 -1.13 10.89
CA SER A 171 -29.56 0.26 10.46
C SER A 171 -28.12 0.75 10.68
N THR A 172 -27.33 0.11 11.56
CA THR A 172 -25.90 0.40 11.75
C THR A 172 -25.05 -0.04 10.55
N TYR A 173 -25.58 -0.93 9.69
CA TYR A 173 -24.93 -1.40 8.46
C TYR A 173 -25.40 -0.65 7.20
N THR A 174 -26.09 0.49 7.35
CA THR A 174 -26.47 1.38 6.24
C THR A 174 -25.31 2.31 5.81
N VAL A 175 -24.15 2.20 6.47
CA VAL A 175 -22.98 3.02 6.14
C VAL A 175 -22.53 2.68 4.73
N GLN A 176 -22.58 3.66 3.82
CA GLN A 176 -22.19 3.47 2.42
C GLN A 176 -20.68 3.58 2.22
N LEU A 177 -20.01 4.37 3.06
CA LEU A 177 -18.59 4.65 2.98
C LEU A 177 -17.99 4.74 4.40
N VAL A 178 -16.92 3.99 4.63
CA VAL A 178 -16.09 4.06 5.83
C VAL A 178 -14.75 4.64 5.43
N THR A 179 -14.29 5.66 6.17
CA THR A 179 -13.02 6.35 5.92
C THR A 179 -12.07 6.27 7.12
N PRO A 180 -11.39 5.13 7.33
CA PRO A 180 -10.43 4.99 8.42
C PRO A 180 -9.22 5.89 8.19
N GLU A 181 -8.89 6.70 9.19
CA GLU A 181 -7.63 7.43 9.23
C GLU A 181 -6.49 6.52 9.70
N LEU A 182 -5.40 6.49 8.95
CA LEU A 182 -4.25 5.64 9.22
C LEU A 182 -3.04 6.47 9.65
N PHE A 183 -2.55 6.17 10.85
CA PHE A 183 -1.27 6.63 11.35
C PHE A 183 -0.33 5.42 11.50
N VAL A 184 0.77 5.43 10.77
CA VAL A 184 1.62 4.24 10.62
C VAL A 184 2.87 4.39 11.46
N VAL A 185 3.12 3.42 12.35
CA VAL A 185 4.38 3.36 13.11
C VAL A 185 5.31 2.40 12.39
N VAL A 186 6.51 2.88 12.10
CA VAL A 186 7.59 2.15 11.44
C VAL A 186 8.72 1.97 12.46
N ASP A 187 9.12 0.72 12.67
CA ASP A 187 10.24 0.41 13.56
C ASP A 187 11.59 0.83 12.98
N SER A 188 12.63 0.82 13.82
CA SER A 188 13.96 1.23 13.40
C SER A 188 14.61 0.26 12.41
N TYR A 189 14.29 -1.03 12.45
CA TYR A 189 14.85 -2.03 11.53
C TYR A 189 14.29 -1.86 10.11
N PHE A 190 12.99 -1.67 9.97
CA PHE A 190 12.34 -1.33 8.71
C PHE A 190 12.92 -0.03 8.16
N ARG A 191 13.07 1.01 8.99
CA ARG A 191 13.70 2.26 8.57
C ARG A 191 15.14 2.04 8.09
N GLU A 192 15.95 1.24 8.79
CA GLU A 192 17.33 0.93 8.42
C GLU A 192 17.45 0.20 7.07
N GLY A 193 16.40 -0.47 6.61
CA GLY A 193 16.34 -1.07 5.27
C GLY A 193 16.36 -0.09 4.10
N PHE A 194 16.20 1.22 4.36
CA PHE A 194 16.22 2.26 3.32
C PHE A 194 17.42 3.16 3.47
N GLU A 195 18.08 3.50 2.36
CA GLU A 195 19.19 4.45 2.35
C GLU A 195 18.72 5.84 2.83
N GLN A 196 17.65 6.35 2.21
CA GLN A 196 17.10 7.65 2.54
C GLN A 196 15.69 7.54 3.10
N LEU A 197 15.36 8.51 3.95
CA LEU A 197 14.03 8.65 4.51
C LEU A 197 12.98 8.93 3.41
N SER A 198 13.36 9.61 2.33
CA SER A 198 12.52 9.83 1.15
C SER A 198 12.11 8.52 0.47
N ASP A 199 13.01 7.54 0.40
CA ASP A 199 12.75 6.28 -0.29
C ASP A 199 11.77 5.43 0.51
N MET A 200 11.92 5.40 1.84
CA MET A 200 10.94 4.82 2.75
C MET A 200 9.56 5.48 2.59
N MET A 201 9.52 6.82 2.48
CA MET A 201 8.25 7.52 2.29
C MET A 201 7.61 7.19 0.93
N LYS A 202 8.38 7.14 -0.16
CA LYS A 202 7.89 6.71 -1.48
C LYS A 202 7.31 5.29 -1.42
N TYR A 203 8.00 4.37 -0.76
CA TYR A 203 7.54 3.00 -0.54
C TYR A 203 6.17 2.98 0.18
N LEU A 204 6.02 3.72 1.28
CA LEU A 204 4.76 3.76 2.04
C LEU A 204 3.62 4.41 1.23
N LEU A 205 3.91 5.46 0.47
CA LEU A 205 2.92 6.10 -0.39
C LEU A 205 2.43 5.16 -1.49
N ILE A 206 3.34 4.43 -2.15
CA ILE A 206 2.97 3.36 -3.10
C ILE A 206 2.12 2.30 -2.40
N LEU A 207 2.57 1.82 -1.24
CA LEU A 207 1.86 0.78 -0.48
C LEU A 207 0.41 1.18 -0.20
N PHE A 208 0.19 2.34 0.43
CA PHE A 208 -1.17 2.77 0.79
C PHE A 208 -2.01 3.17 -0.43
N ARG A 209 -1.39 3.64 -1.52
CA ARG A 209 -2.08 3.83 -2.81
C ARG A 209 -2.62 2.50 -3.33
N VAL A 210 -1.78 1.46 -3.37
CA VAL A 210 -2.18 0.11 -3.83
C VAL A 210 -3.23 -0.50 -2.90
N VAL A 211 -3.07 -0.35 -1.58
CA VAL A 211 -4.05 -0.85 -0.60
C VAL A 211 -5.41 -0.19 -0.87
N ASN A 212 -5.48 1.14 -1.02
CA ASN A 212 -6.73 1.83 -1.36
C ASN A 212 -7.33 1.33 -2.68
N ILE A 213 -6.52 1.12 -3.72
CA ILE A 213 -7.00 0.58 -5.00
C ILE A 213 -7.62 -0.82 -4.80
N ARG A 214 -6.99 -1.69 -4.01
CA ARG A 214 -7.52 -3.03 -3.72
C ARG A 214 -8.82 -2.98 -2.90
N TYR A 215 -8.98 -2.02 -2.00
CA TYR A 215 -10.24 -1.81 -1.25
C TYR A 215 -11.40 -1.31 -2.12
N ARG A 216 -11.16 -0.78 -3.32
CA ARG A 216 -12.24 -0.37 -4.24
C ARG A 216 -13.17 -1.52 -4.65
N GLY A 217 -12.72 -2.76 -4.52
CA GLY A 217 -13.55 -3.95 -4.75
C GLY A 217 -14.58 -4.23 -3.65
N VAL A 218 -14.51 -3.55 -2.50
CA VAL A 218 -15.47 -3.67 -1.40
C VAL A 218 -16.59 -2.65 -1.59
N ASP A 219 -17.85 -3.11 -1.69
CA ASP A 219 -18.98 -2.24 -2.07
C ASP A 219 -19.99 -1.95 -0.92
N HIS A 220 -19.95 -2.67 0.19
CA HIS A 220 -20.92 -2.52 1.29
C HIS A 220 -20.30 -2.83 2.67
N PRO A 221 -19.76 -1.84 3.39
CA PRO A 221 -19.53 -0.45 2.95
C PRO A 221 -18.36 -0.34 1.97
N LYS A 222 -18.33 0.73 1.17
CA LYS A 222 -17.08 1.15 0.52
C LYS A 222 -16.06 1.54 1.58
N VAL A 223 -14.79 1.29 1.31
CA VAL A 223 -13.68 1.64 2.21
C VAL A 223 -12.70 2.54 1.49
N GLN A 224 -12.39 3.69 2.08
CA GLN A 224 -11.35 4.60 1.60
C GLN A 224 -10.45 5.00 2.76
N LEU A 225 -9.23 4.48 2.78
CA LEU A 225 -8.27 4.76 3.83
C LEU A 225 -7.67 6.14 3.62
N ILE A 226 -7.57 6.93 4.68
CA ILE A 226 -6.91 8.23 4.68
C ILE A 226 -5.56 8.07 5.35
N PHE A 227 -4.48 8.09 4.57
CA PHE A 227 -3.13 8.01 5.13
C PHE A 227 -2.76 9.38 5.74
N ARG A 228 -2.68 9.45 7.07
CA ARG A 228 -2.51 10.71 7.85
C ARG A 228 -1.07 11.03 8.20
N GLY A 229 -0.24 10.01 8.40
CA GLY A 229 1.14 10.25 8.78
C GLY A 229 1.89 9.00 9.18
N VAL A 230 3.17 9.20 9.46
CA VAL A 230 4.12 8.15 9.80
C VAL A 230 4.88 8.53 11.07
N GLU A 231 5.08 7.60 11.99
CA GLU A 231 6.09 7.68 13.05
C GLU A 231 7.24 6.77 12.70
N VAL A 232 8.47 7.28 12.75
CA VAL A 232 9.67 6.44 12.75
C VAL A 232 10.14 6.31 14.19
N SER A 233 10.04 5.10 14.70
CA SER A 233 10.48 4.76 16.04
C SER A 233 12.00 4.70 16.13
N THR A 234 12.49 5.03 17.31
CA THR A 234 13.89 4.77 17.71
C THR A 234 14.01 3.36 18.27
N ARG A 235 15.22 2.78 18.25
CA ARG A 235 15.49 1.49 18.92
C ARG A 235 15.00 1.44 20.37
N LYS A 236 15.13 2.54 21.12
CA LYS A 236 14.60 2.64 22.48
C LYS A 236 13.08 2.52 22.58
N GLN A 237 12.35 2.96 21.55
CA GLN A 237 10.90 2.81 21.48
C GLN A 237 10.50 1.42 21.02
N ASP A 238 11.25 0.86 20.06
CA ASP A 238 11.09 -0.54 19.64
C ASP A 238 11.19 -1.49 20.83
N ASP A 239 12.16 -1.28 21.73
CA ASP A 239 12.33 -2.06 22.96
C ASP A 239 11.14 -1.94 23.95
N ILE A 240 10.27 -0.93 23.80
CA ILE A 240 9.08 -0.77 24.64
C ILE A 240 7.97 -1.71 24.19
N TYR A 241 7.77 -1.85 22.88
CA TYR A 241 6.65 -2.64 22.36
C TYR A 241 7.04 -4.01 21.80
N TYR A 242 8.25 -4.22 21.30
CA TYR A 242 8.64 -5.57 20.90
C TYR A 242 8.97 -6.45 22.11
N SER A 243 8.31 -7.61 22.14
CA SER A 243 8.66 -8.72 23.01
C SER A 243 9.28 -9.82 22.16
N TYR A 244 10.42 -10.34 22.60
CA TYR A 244 11.13 -11.39 21.90
C TYR A 244 10.96 -12.73 22.62
N LEU A 245 10.85 -13.81 21.85
CA LEU A 245 10.93 -15.17 22.35
C LEU A 245 12.35 -15.43 22.85
N SER A 246 12.46 -15.88 24.11
CA SER A 246 13.72 -16.00 24.85
C SER A 246 14.78 -16.91 24.21
N TYR A 247 14.41 -17.73 23.22
CA TYR A 247 15.26 -18.77 22.66
C TYR A 247 15.58 -18.60 21.16
N THR A 248 14.85 -17.76 20.42
CA THR A 248 14.96 -17.67 18.95
C THR A 248 15.26 -16.27 18.43
N ALA A 249 15.26 -15.25 19.30
CA ALA A 249 15.31 -13.84 18.91
C ALA A 249 14.17 -13.41 17.95
N GLU A 250 13.15 -14.26 17.80
CA GLU A 250 11.93 -13.96 17.07
C GLU A 250 10.99 -13.10 17.92
N ILE A 251 10.13 -12.34 17.27
CA ILE A 251 9.15 -11.48 17.93
C ILE A 251 7.94 -12.33 18.36
N ASP A 252 7.54 -12.21 19.63
CA ASP A 252 6.22 -12.64 20.10
C ASP A 252 5.18 -11.63 19.58
N GLY A 253 4.52 -11.97 18.47
CA GLY A 253 3.64 -11.05 17.76
C GLY A 253 2.45 -10.58 18.58
N LEU A 254 1.81 -11.47 19.35
CA LEU A 254 0.62 -11.12 20.14
C LEU A 254 0.98 -10.24 21.32
N LYS A 255 2.05 -10.57 22.05
CA LYS A 255 2.51 -9.76 23.17
C LYS A 255 2.99 -8.39 22.69
N SER A 256 3.69 -8.35 21.56
CA SER A 256 4.15 -7.09 20.97
C SER A 256 2.99 -6.21 20.51
N LEU A 257 1.93 -6.82 19.96
CA LEU A 257 0.70 -6.12 19.59
C LEU A 257 0.01 -5.48 20.81
N TYR A 258 -0.08 -6.17 21.94
CA TYR A 258 -0.63 -5.56 23.15
C TYR A 258 0.24 -4.42 23.69
N ASN A 259 1.56 -4.58 23.69
CA ASN A 259 2.45 -3.53 24.17
C ASN A 259 2.38 -2.26 23.30
N ILE A 260 2.23 -2.38 21.98
CA ILE A 260 2.09 -1.21 21.10
C ILE A 260 0.74 -0.50 21.33
N VAL A 261 -0.33 -1.23 21.63
CA VAL A 261 -1.62 -0.63 22.05
C VAL A 261 -1.42 0.20 23.32
N ASP A 262 -0.83 -0.39 24.36
CA ASP A 262 -0.54 0.32 25.62
C ASP A 262 0.35 1.56 25.41
N TYR A 263 1.34 1.45 24.53
CA TYR A 263 2.25 2.54 24.18
C TYR A 263 1.50 3.71 23.52
N VAL A 264 0.59 3.41 22.58
CA VAL A 264 -0.21 4.42 21.89
C VAL A 264 -1.22 5.07 22.84
N GLU A 265 -1.92 4.30 23.66
CA GLU A 265 -2.92 4.82 24.62
C GLU A 265 -2.30 5.80 25.64
N LYS A 266 -1.12 5.46 26.18
CA LYS A 266 -0.37 6.33 27.09
C LYS A 266 -0.02 7.67 26.46
N ARG A 267 0.15 7.74 25.14
CA ARG A 267 0.47 9.00 24.44
C ARG A 267 -0.76 9.79 24.05
N MET A 268 -1.86 9.11 23.70
CA MET A 268 -3.13 9.79 23.42
C MET A 268 -3.69 10.52 24.66
N THR A 269 -3.52 9.94 25.84
CA THR A 269 -3.95 10.54 27.11
C THR A 269 -3.17 11.81 27.48
N HIS A 270 -1.89 11.92 27.09
CA HIS A 270 -1.10 13.13 27.32
C HIS A 270 -1.49 14.29 26.38
N THR A 271 -1.90 14.00 25.14
CA THR A 271 -2.31 15.03 24.18
C THR A 271 -3.65 15.67 24.56
N ARG A 272 -4.58 14.92 25.16
CA ARG A 272 -5.90 15.45 25.61
C ARG A 272 -5.84 16.39 26.81
N ILE A 273 -4.73 16.43 27.56
CA ILE A 273 -4.57 17.33 28.73
C ILE A 273 -4.03 18.71 28.30
N MET A 274 -3.60 18.87 27.04
CA MET A 274 -3.03 20.11 26.51
C MET A 274 -3.89 20.82 25.45
N THR A 275 -5.15 20.41 25.30
CA THR A 275 -6.21 21.15 24.58
C THR A 275 -7.29 21.54 25.56
#